data_AF-A0A1B6GFG9-F1
#
_entry.id   AF-A0A1B6GFG9-F1
#
_cell.length_a   1.000
_cell.length_b   1.000
_cell.length_c   1.000
_cell.angle_alpha   90.00
_cell.angle_beta   90.00
_cell.angle_gamma   90.00
#
_symmetry.space_group_name_H-M   'P 1'
#
loop_
_entity.id
_entity.type
_entity.pdbx_description
1 polymer ?
#
loop_
_entity_poly.entity_id
_entity_poly.type
_entity_poly.pdbx_seq_one_letter_code
_entity_poly.pdbx_strand_id
1 'polypeptide(L)'
;TTMHPTILLVLISVYSMDCEAGLVTWYNKWVETVRVCSSVCPLFHNHVCGLDPKLGYILADNNCLLIQHNICRKTDYKIVQDSTCEGLLNATRDYMPNIVTLTNIIV
;
A
#
# COMPACT_ATOMS: atom_id res chain seq x y z
N THR A 1 28.50 41.19 -1.49
CA THR A 1 27.75 40.25 -2.35
C THR A 1 26.27 40.52 -2.16
N THR A 2 25.71 41.42 -2.97
CA THR A 2 24.34 41.92 -2.83
C THR A 2 23.39 41.07 -3.66
N MET A 3 22.59 40.20 -3.02
CA MET A 3 21.48 39.52 -3.71
C MET A 3 20.51 40.57 -4.24
N HIS A 4 20.25 40.54 -5.55
CA HIS A 4 19.30 41.43 -6.20
C HIS A 4 17.86 41.11 -5.74
N PRO A 5 17.03 42.12 -5.42
CA PRO A 5 15.68 41.93 -4.88
C PRO A 5 14.76 41.13 -5.82
N THR A 6 15.04 41.12 -7.12
CA THR A 6 14.38 40.28 -8.14
C THR A 6 14.62 38.78 -7.93
N ILE A 7 15.82 38.38 -7.48
CA ILE A 7 16.16 36.97 -7.25
C ILE A 7 15.37 36.44 -6.05
N LEU A 8 15.18 37.26 -5.01
CA LEU A 8 14.42 36.88 -3.81
C LEU A 8 12.94 36.65 -4.13
N LEU A 9 12.33 37.51 -4.96
CA LEU A 9 10.92 37.38 -5.36
C LEU A 9 10.66 36.13 -6.20
N VAL A 10 11.57 35.79 -7.12
CA VAL A 10 11.46 34.58 -7.94
C VAL A 10 11.53 33.31 -7.08
N LEU A 11 12.44 33.27 -6.10
CA LEU A 11 12.53 32.14 -5.17
C LEU A 11 11.23 31.98 -4.37
N ILE A 12 10.68 33.07 -3.81
CA ILE A 12 9.42 33.02 -3.04
C ILE A 12 8.26 32.49 -3.89
N SER A 13 8.14 32.92 -5.16
CA SER A 13 7.07 32.41 -6.05
C SER A 13 7.24 30.93 -6.38
N VAL A 14 8.47 30.46 -6.61
CA VAL A 14 8.75 29.03 -6.89
C VAL A 14 8.42 28.18 -5.67
N TYR A 15 8.88 28.58 -4.48
CA TYR A 15 8.55 27.90 -3.22
C TYR A 15 7.04 27.86 -2.93
N SER A 16 6.30 28.92 -3.27
CA SER A 16 4.84 28.95 -3.08
C SER A 16 4.10 27.98 -4.02
N MET A 17 4.54 27.87 -5.28
CA MET A 17 3.93 26.97 -6.28
C MET A 17 4.18 25.50 -5.96
N ASP A 18 5.38 25.15 -5.47
CA ASP A 18 5.70 23.79 -5.06
C ASP A 18 4.90 23.36 -3.82
N CYS A 19 4.57 24.30 -2.94
CA CYS A 19 3.78 24.05 -1.74
C CYS A 19 2.30 23.75 -2.09
N GLU A 20 1.69 24.50 -3.01
CA GLU A 20 0.32 24.26 -3.48
C GLU A 20 0.21 22.93 -4.26
N ALA A 21 1.18 22.65 -5.15
CA ALA A 21 1.24 21.37 -5.85
C ALA A 21 1.40 20.19 -4.89
N GLY A 22 2.21 20.36 -3.83
CA GLY A 22 2.36 19.38 -2.76
C GLY A 22 1.07 19.11 -1.98
N LEU A 23 0.31 20.17 -1.64
CA LEU A 23 -0.96 20.06 -0.92
C LEU A 23 -2.04 19.35 -1.75
N VAL A 24 -2.17 19.69 -3.03
CA VAL A 24 -3.12 19.02 -3.95
C VAL A 24 -2.78 17.54 -4.10
N THR A 25 -1.49 17.23 -4.27
CA THR A 25 -1.01 15.83 -4.39
C THR A 25 -1.28 15.03 -3.12
N TRP A 26 -1.02 15.62 -1.94
CA TRP A 26 -1.31 15.00 -0.66
C TRP A 26 -2.81 14.74 -0.47
N TYR A 27 -3.66 15.73 -0.78
CA TYR A 27 -5.11 15.61 -0.66
C TYR A 27 -5.66 14.49 -1.55
N ASN A 28 -5.23 14.43 -2.82
CA ASN A 28 -5.66 13.38 -3.73
C ASN A 28 -5.25 11.98 -3.24
N LYS A 29 -4.02 11.84 -2.72
CA LYS A 29 -3.54 10.59 -2.13
C LYS A 29 -4.36 10.18 -0.89
N TRP A 30 -4.73 11.14 -0.05
CA TRP A 30 -5.58 10.88 1.11
C TRP A 30 -6.98 10.40 0.68
N VAL A 31 -7.61 11.07 -0.28
CA VAL A 31 -8.93 10.68 -0.81
C VAL A 31 -8.90 9.26 -1.39
N GLU A 32 -7.86 8.93 -2.17
CA GLU A 32 -7.68 7.59 -2.72
C GLU A 32 -7.54 6.52 -1.63
N THR A 33 -6.74 6.82 -0.60
CA THR A 33 -6.57 5.92 0.55
C THR A 33 -7.92 5.65 1.22
N VAL A 34 -8.69 6.69 1.54
CA VAL A 34 -10.02 6.55 2.16
C VAL A 34 -10.96 5.72 1.28
N ARG A 35 -10.95 5.96 -0.04
CA ARG A 35 -11.78 5.22 -1.00
C ARG A 35 -11.47 3.73 -1.01
N VAL A 36 -10.18 3.37 -1.07
CA VAL A 36 -9.75 1.97 -1.08
C VAL A 36 -10.09 1.30 0.24
N CYS A 37 -9.80 1.95 1.37
CA CYS A 37 -10.06 1.38 2.70
C CYS A 37 -11.54 1.26 3.04
N SER A 38 -12.40 2.00 2.36
CA SER A 38 -13.86 1.90 2.50
C SER A 38 -14.51 1.01 1.43
N SER A 39 -13.75 0.55 0.44
CA SER A 39 -14.28 -0.31 -0.62
C SER A 39 -14.46 -1.75 -0.13
N VAL A 40 -15.47 -2.43 -0.65
CA VAL A 40 -15.70 -3.85 -0.40
C VAL A 40 -15.06 -4.65 -1.54
N CYS A 41 -14.18 -5.58 -1.20
CA CYS A 41 -13.60 -6.49 -2.18
C CYS A 41 -14.60 -7.59 -2.57
N PRO A 42 -14.61 -8.03 -3.84
CA PRO A 42 -15.48 -9.11 -4.29
C PRO A 42 -15.19 -10.41 -3.55
N LEU A 43 -16.21 -11.27 -3.42
CA LEU A 43 -16.15 -12.52 -2.63
C LEU A 43 -15.58 -13.72 -3.39
N PHE A 44 -15.06 -13.56 -4.60
CA PHE A 44 -14.44 -14.69 -5.30
C PHE A 44 -13.08 -15.03 -4.70
N HIS A 45 -12.79 -16.32 -4.66
CA HIS A 45 -11.55 -16.86 -4.11
C HIS A 45 -10.57 -17.11 -5.26
N ASN A 46 -9.62 -16.18 -5.44
CA ASN A 46 -8.50 -16.31 -6.35
C ASN A 46 -7.25 -15.87 -5.58
N HIS A 47 -6.80 -16.75 -4.69
CA HIS A 47 -5.80 -16.41 -3.69
C HIS A 47 -4.52 -15.90 -4.34
N VAL A 48 -3.82 -15.01 -3.64
CA VAL A 48 -2.53 -14.47 -4.06
C VAL A 48 -1.54 -14.53 -2.92
N CYS A 49 -0.29 -14.86 -3.26
CA CYS A 49 0.84 -14.80 -2.34
C CYS A 49 1.53 -13.44 -2.44
N GLY A 50 1.61 -12.70 -1.34
CA GLY A 50 2.37 -11.46 -1.24
C GLY A 50 3.64 -11.63 -0.43
N LEU A 51 4.73 -10.96 -0.83
CA LEU A 51 5.99 -10.89 -0.08
C LEU A 51 6.39 -9.44 0.17
N ASP A 52 6.64 -9.12 1.43
CA ASP A 52 7.33 -7.91 1.86
C ASP A 52 8.68 -8.33 2.50
N PRO A 53 9.83 -7.76 2.08
CA PRO A 53 11.13 -8.16 2.61
C PRO A 53 11.30 -7.99 4.13
N LYS A 54 10.48 -7.14 4.77
CA LYS A 54 10.52 -6.84 6.21
C LYS A 54 9.46 -7.61 6.98
N LEU A 55 8.28 -7.83 6.38
CA LEU A 55 7.13 -8.43 7.05
C LEU A 55 6.92 -9.91 6.72
N GLY A 56 7.60 -10.41 5.68
CA GLY A 56 7.51 -11.79 5.24
C GLY A 56 6.35 -12.01 4.25
N TYR A 57 5.74 -13.18 4.35
CA TYR A 57 4.69 -13.61 3.41
C TYR A 57 3.29 -13.37 3.95
N ILE A 58 2.37 -13.04 3.05
CA ILE A 58 0.96 -12.88 3.32
C ILE A 58 0.16 -13.65 2.28
N LEU A 59 -0.94 -14.27 2.71
CA LEU A 59 -1.91 -14.89 1.82
C LEU A 59 -3.18 -14.05 1.82
N ALA A 60 -3.64 -13.64 0.66
CA ALA A 60 -4.91 -12.92 0.51
C ALA A 60 -5.87 -13.71 -0.37
N ASP A 61 -7.17 -13.73 -0.03
CA ASP A 61 -8.17 -14.48 -0.81
C ASP A 61 -8.30 -13.98 -2.25
N ASN A 62 -7.93 -12.72 -2.50
CA ASN A 62 -7.82 -12.14 -3.83
C ASN A 62 -6.91 -10.91 -3.86
N ASN A 63 -6.56 -10.49 -5.07
CA ASN A 63 -5.72 -9.31 -5.32
C ASN A 63 -6.32 -8.01 -4.73
N CYS A 64 -7.64 -7.87 -4.69
CA CYS A 64 -8.28 -6.68 -4.13
C CYS A 64 -7.92 -6.52 -2.64
N LEU A 65 -8.00 -7.61 -1.87
CA LEU A 65 -7.67 -7.59 -0.45
C LEU A 65 -6.18 -7.29 -0.21
N LEU A 66 -5.29 -7.81 -1.06
CA LEU A 66 -3.86 -7.50 -0.97
C LEU A 66 -3.57 -6.01 -1.22
N ILE A 67 -4.15 -5.45 -2.29
CA ILE A 67 -4.02 -4.03 -2.63
C ILE A 67 -4.60 -3.15 -1.52
N GLN A 68 -5.80 -3.50 -1.03
CA GLN A 68 -6.44 -2.80 0.06
C GLN A 68 -5.57 -2.81 1.31
N HIS A 69 -4.99 -3.96 1.66
CA HIS A 69 -4.09 -4.08 2.80
C HIS A 69 -2.84 -3.21 2.63
N ASN A 70 -2.16 -3.26 1.47
CA ASN A 70 -1.00 -2.42 1.17
C ASN A 70 -1.30 -0.93 1.38
N ILE A 71 -2.43 -0.46 0.86
CA ILE A 71 -2.82 0.95 0.94
C ILE A 71 -3.20 1.34 2.38
N CYS A 72 -4.04 0.54 3.04
CA CYS A 72 -4.59 0.88 4.35
C CYS A 72 -3.60 0.69 5.51
N ARG A 73 -2.70 -0.28 5.39
CA ARG A 73 -1.67 -0.59 6.40
C ARG A 73 -0.31 -0.03 6.05
N LYS A 74 -0.18 0.64 4.90
CA LYS A 74 1.09 1.20 4.40
C LYS A 74 2.18 0.12 4.28
N THR A 75 1.78 -1.05 3.79
CA THR A 75 2.67 -2.18 3.50
C THR A 75 2.94 -2.25 1.99
N ASP A 76 3.98 -2.96 1.59
CA ASP A 76 4.40 -3.07 0.18
C ASP A 76 4.57 -4.54 -0.23
N TYR A 77 3.57 -5.36 0.08
CA TYR A 77 3.57 -6.75 -0.35
C TYR A 77 3.47 -6.83 -1.86
N LYS A 78 4.44 -7.51 -2.49
CA LYS A 78 4.46 -7.74 -3.93
C LYS A 78 4.01 -9.15 -4.22
N ILE A 79 3.18 -9.31 -5.25
CA ILE A 79 2.69 -10.64 -5.66
C ILE A 79 3.89 -11.47 -6.13
N VAL A 80 4.00 -12.68 -5.59
CA VAL A 80 4.98 -13.70 -5.97
C VAL A 80 4.26 -14.96 -6.44
N GLN A 81 5.01 -15.98 -6.88
CA GLN A 81 4.41 -17.25 -7.31
C GLN A 81 3.63 -17.91 -6.16
N ASP A 82 2.43 -18.41 -6.46
CA ASP A 82 1.52 -19.00 -5.46
C ASP A 82 2.15 -20.18 -4.71
N SER A 83 2.95 -20.99 -5.41
CA SER A 83 3.73 -22.10 -4.85
C SER A 83 4.61 -21.69 -3.64
N THR A 84 5.00 -20.42 -3.58
CA THR A 84 5.79 -19.85 -2.47
C THR A 84 5.00 -19.82 -1.16
N CYS A 85 3.71 -19.46 -1.22
CA CYS A 85 2.83 -19.50 -0.06
C CYS A 85 2.19 -20.87 0.15
N GLU A 86 1.98 -21.68 -0.89
CA GLU A 86 1.50 -23.07 -0.73
C GLU A 86 2.47 -23.91 0.11
N GLY A 87 3.78 -23.72 -0.08
CA GLY A 87 4.80 -24.33 0.78
C GLY A 87 4.67 -23.92 2.24
N LEU A 88 4.28 -22.67 2.52
CA LEU A 88 4.07 -22.14 3.86
C LEU A 88 2.75 -22.60 4.48
N LEU A 89 1.67 -22.73 3.71
CA LEU A 89 0.40 -23.34 4.14
C LEU A 89 0.57 -24.81 4.49
N ASN A 90 1.39 -25.54 3.72
CA ASN A 90 1.69 -26.93 4.01
C ASN A 90 2.62 -27.08 5.22
N ALA A 91 3.59 -26.17 5.40
CA ALA A 91 4.46 -26.15 6.58
C ALA A 91 3.75 -25.70 7.87
N THR A 92 2.76 -24.80 7.79
CA THR A 92 1.97 -24.32 8.95
C THR A 92 1.12 -25.40 9.61
N ARG A 93 0.83 -26.50 8.90
CA ARG A 93 0.16 -27.67 9.50
C ARG A 93 1.03 -28.34 10.57
N ASP A 94 2.36 -28.23 10.45
CA ASP A 94 3.33 -28.90 11.33
C ASP A 94 4.15 -27.91 12.19
N TYR A 95 4.25 -26.62 11.83
CA TYR A 95 4.98 -25.60 12.58
C TYR A 95 4.47 -24.19 12.20
N MET A 96 4.09 -23.30 13.13
CA MET A 96 3.52 -21.98 12.81
C MET A 96 4.59 -20.90 12.50
N PRO A 97 4.88 -20.53 11.24
CA PRO A 97 5.27 -19.16 10.91
C PRO A 97 4.05 -18.23 11.02
N ASN A 98 4.29 -16.96 11.37
CA ASN A 98 3.27 -15.92 11.40
C ASN A 98 2.80 -15.59 9.97
N ILE A 99 1.94 -16.41 9.38
CA ILE A 99 1.25 -16.08 8.13
C ILE A 99 0.02 -15.26 8.48
N VAL A 100 -0.02 -14.02 8.02
CA VAL A 100 -1.24 -13.21 8.08
C VAL A 100 -2.13 -13.64 6.91
N THR A 101 -3.38 -13.99 7.19
CA THR A 101 -4.37 -14.32 6.16
C THR A 101 -5.36 -13.16 6.04
N LEU A 102 -5.58 -12.68 4.83
CA LEU A 102 -6.57 -11.65 4.53
C LEU A 102 -7.79 -12.31 3.92
N THR A 103 -8.84 -12.43 4.73
CA THR A 103 -10.12 -12.98 4.32
C THR A 103 -11.22 -11.93 4.37
N ASN A 104 -12.17 -12.06 3.44
CA ASN A 104 -13.41 -11.29 3.52
C ASN A 104 -14.32 -11.93 4.58
N ILE A 105 -14.41 -11.33 5.77
CA ILE A 105 -15.40 -11.71 6.78
C ILE A 105 -16.58 -10.74 6.64
N ILE A 106 -17.75 -11.24 6.26
CA ILE A 106 -19.00 -10.48 6.36
C ILE A 106 -19.28 -10.36 7.88
N VAL A 107 -19.16 -9.14 8.43
CA VAL A 107 -19.58 -8.80 9.80
C VAL A 107 -21.01 -8.30 9.76
#